data_AF-A0A3D2EZ70-F1
#
_entry.id   AF-A0A3D2EZ70-F1
#
_cell.length_a   1.000
_cell.length_b   1.000
_cell.length_c   1.000
_cell.angle_alpha   90.00
_cell.angle_beta   90.00
_cell.angle_gamma   90.00
#
_symmetry.space_group_name_H-M   'P 1'
#
loop_
_entity.id
_entity.type
_entity.pdbx_description
1 polymer ?
#
loop_
_entity_poly.entity_id
_entity_poly.type
_entity_poly.pdbx_seq_one_letter_code
_entity_poly.pdbx_strand_id
1 'polypeptide(L)'
;MSDLLSTLDEIPRARILSDRNTLSLITSHTHHDVVYSIYLKNILLSHKENAQRVCLTYLPLDPNLRNLEASRNLVYADALGAFPDPKVREEELELVRNECAQVDKEPNKFLTQYGIDLVVWDEKSNPEWDLNRLKSELQIMERGEGWSAWRLKR
;
A
#
# COMPACT_ATOMS: atom_id res chain seq x y z
N MET A 1 19.38 3.76 -2.86
CA MET A 1 18.18 3.94 -3.70
C MET A 1 18.46 3.46 -5.13
N SER A 2 19.60 3.84 -5.74
CA SER A 2 20.06 3.25 -7.01
C SER A 2 20.09 1.72 -6.95
N ASP A 3 20.68 1.18 -5.88
CA ASP A 3 20.89 -0.26 -5.73
C ASP A 3 19.56 -1.02 -5.58
N LEU A 4 18.66 -0.57 -4.70
CA LEU A 4 17.33 -1.19 -4.52
C LEU A 4 16.51 -1.22 -5.83
N LEU A 5 16.44 -0.11 -6.56
CA LEU A 5 15.67 -0.07 -7.81
C LEU A 5 16.28 -0.97 -8.87
N SER A 6 17.61 -1.07 -8.91
CA SER A 6 18.33 -2.00 -9.81
C SER A 6 18.02 -3.45 -9.45
N THR A 7 18.07 -3.82 -8.17
CA THR A 7 17.70 -5.16 -7.71
C THR A 7 16.24 -5.51 -7.99
N LEU A 8 15.33 -4.55 -7.83
CA LEU A 8 13.94 -4.74 -8.21
C LEU A 8 13.82 -4.97 -9.74
N ASP A 9 14.53 -4.23 -10.57
CA ASP A 9 14.44 -4.43 -12.03
C ASP A 9 14.98 -5.79 -12.49
N GLU A 10 15.97 -6.35 -11.78
CA GLU A 10 16.57 -7.67 -12.08
C GLU A 10 15.66 -8.87 -11.73
N ILE A 11 14.65 -8.69 -10.89
CA ILE A 11 13.75 -9.79 -10.49
C ILE A 11 12.54 -9.88 -11.43
N PRO A 12 11.91 -11.07 -11.57
CA PRO A 12 10.70 -11.21 -12.36
C PRO A 12 9.58 -10.29 -11.87
N ARG A 13 8.70 -9.89 -12.80
CA ARG A 13 7.54 -9.06 -12.48
C ARG A 13 6.78 -9.65 -11.29
N ALA A 14 6.51 -8.77 -10.35
CA ALA A 14 5.93 -9.05 -9.04
C ALA A 14 5.04 -7.88 -8.65
N ARG A 15 4.11 -8.10 -7.71
CA ARG A 15 3.32 -7.02 -7.13
C ARG A 15 3.86 -6.58 -5.78
N ILE A 16 4.14 -5.29 -5.68
CA ILE A 16 4.80 -4.69 -4.52
C ILE A 16 3.77 -4.00 -3.62
N LEU A 17 3.90 -4.28 -2.32
CA LEU A 17 3.34 -3.51 -1.23
C LEU A 17 4.40 -2.53 -0.70
N SER A 18 4.02 -1.26 -0.54
CA SER A 18 4.86 -0.23 0.06
C SER A 18 3.98 0.96 0.50
N ASP A 19 4.58 1.99 1.09
CA ASP A 19 3.88 3.23 1.34
C ASP A 19 3.57 3.95 0.02
N ARG A 20 2.64 4.89 0.06
CA ARG A 20 2.10 5.51 -1.16
C ARG A 20 3.13 6.31 -1.96
N ASN A 21 4.09 6.95 -1.30
CA ASN A 21 5.12 7.74 -1.96
C ASN A 21 6.10 6.80 -2.66
N THR A 22 6.53 5.75 -1.96
CA THR A 22 7.40 4.72 -2.51
C THR A 22 6.76 3.98 -3.67
N LEU A 23 5.47 3.63 -3.59
CA LEU A 23 4.78 2.97 -4.71
C LEU A 23 4.80 3.81 -5.98
N SER A 24 4.65 5.14 -5.86
CA SER A 24 4.74 6.05 -7.01
C SER A 24 6.16 6.03 -7.63
N LEU A 25 7.19 6.01 -6.79
CA LEU A 25 8.59 5.88 -7.24
C LEU A 25 8.82 4.54 -7.97
N ILE A 26 8.37 3.43 -7.39
CA ILE A 26 8.51 2.08 -7.96
C ILE A 26 7.82 1.98 -9.33
N THR A 27 6.58 2.47 -9.45
CA THR A 27 5.85 2.44 -10.73
C THR A 27 6.50 3.25 -11.84
N SER A 28 7.30 4.26 -11.51
CA SER A 28 7.95 5.12 -12.50
C SER A 28 9.31 4.61 -12.95
N HIS A 29 9.91 3.67 -12.22
CA HIS A 29 11.30 3.24 -12.43
C HIS A 29 11.47 1.72 -12.64
N THR A 30 10.41 0.93 -12.47
CA THR A 30 10.49 -0.54 -12.57
C THR A 30 9.33 -1.12 -13.38
N HIS A 31 9.46 -2.38 -13.80
CA HIS A 31 8.39 -3.11 -14.50
C HIS A 31 7.32 -3.72 -13.58
N HIS A 32 7.43 -3.50 -12.26
CA HIS A 32 6.56 -4.11 -11.25
C HIS A 32 5.17 -3.50 -11.19
N ASP A 33 4.20 -4.33 -10.80
CA ASP A 33 2.88 -3.84 -10.39
C ASP A 33 2.96 -3.33 -8.94
N VAL A 34 2.09 -2.38 -8.60
CA VAL A 34 1.90 -1.94 -7.21
C VAL A 34 0.50 -2.26 -6.71
N VAL A 35 0.37 -2.54 -5.41
CA VAL A 35 -0.93 -2.80 -4.79
C VAL A 35 -1.89 -1.62 -4.93
N TYR A 36 -1.34 -0.40 -4.86
CA TYR A 36 -2.09 0.84 -4.89
C TYR A 36 -1.36 1.92 -5.71
N SER A 37 -2.13 2.64 -6.51
CA SER A 37 -1.72 3.89 -7.15
C SER A 37 -2.95 4.78 -7.27
N ILE A 38 -2.77 6.09 -7.15
CA ILE A 38 -3.84 7.07 -7.38
C ILE A 38 -4.43 6.96 -8.81
N TYR A 39 -3.69 6.34 -9.74
CA TYR A 39 -4.11 6.12 -11.12
C TYR A 39 -4.81 4.77 -11.36
N LEU A 40 -4.91 3.89 -10.35
CA LEU A 40 -5.72 2.66 -10.46
C LEU A 40 -7.20 2.94 -10.70
N LYS A 41 -7.66 4.18 -10.50
CA LYS A 41 -9.02 4.66 -10.82
C LYS A 41 -9.43 4.51 -12.30
N ASN A 42 -8.45 4.39 -13.21
CA ASN A 42 -8.72 4.14 -14.63
C ASN A 42 -9.05 2.66 -14.92
N ILE A 43 -8.96 1.82 -13.89
CA ILE A 43 -9.36 0.43 -13.91
C ILE A 43 -10.74 0.36 -13.23
N LEU A 44 -11.66 -0.44 -13.79
CA LEU A 44 -12.99 -0.68 -13.22
C LEU A 44 -12.88 -1.45 -11.90
N LEU A 45 -12.52 -0.76 -10.82
CA LEU A 45 -12.47 -1.27 -9.46
C LEU A 45 -13.67 -0.76 -8.67
N SER A 46 -14.24 -1.61 -7.83
CA SER A 46 -15.23 -1.15 -6.85
C SER A 46 -14.58 -0.23 -5.80
N HIS A 47 -15.35 0.69 -5.23
CA HIS A 47 -14.90 1.54 -4.12
C HIS A 47 -14.35 0.72 -2.95
N LYS A 48 -14.97 -0.45 -2.70
CA LYS A 48 -14.53 -1.42 -1.70
C LYS A 48 -13.14 -1.98 -2.00
N GLU A 49 -12.88 -2.42 -3.23
CA GLU A 49 -11.55 -2.93 -3.60
C GLU A 49 -10.47 -1.85 -3.50
N ASN A 50 -10.81 -0.61 -3.86
CA ASN A 50 -9.88 0.50 -3.72
C ASN A 50 -9.57 0.79 -2.25
N ALA A 51 -10.61 0.83 -1.39
CA ALA A 51 -10.44 0.99 0.05
C ALA A 51 -9.55 -0.12 0.65
N GLN A 52 -9.78 -1.38 0.28
CA GLN A 52 -8.96 -2.51 0.74
C GLN A 52 -7.48 -2.36 0.34
N ARG A 53 -7.21 -1.95 -0.91
CA ARG A 53 -5.84 -1.69 -1.41
C ARG A 53 -5.17 -0.53 -0.69
N VAL A 54 -5.90 0.56 -0.42
CA VAL A 54 -5.42 1.67 0.41
C VAL A 54 -5.05 1.15 1.80
N CYS A 55 -5.92 0.37 2.44
CA CYS A 55 -5.70 -0.18 3.77
C CYS A 55 -4.46 -1.08 3.83
N LEU A 56 -4.13 -1.82 2.77
CA LEU A 56 -2.89 -2.59 2.69
C LEU A 56 -1.64 -1.70 2.81
N THR A 57 -1.64 -0.50 2.21
CA THR A 57 -0.50 0.45 2.35
C THR A 57 -0.31 0.97 3.77
N TYR A 58 -1.35 0.89 4.61
CA TYR A 58 -1.31 1.26 6.03
C TYR A 58 -1.18 0.05 6.96
N LEU A 59 -1.24 -1.18 6.46
CA LEU A 59 -1.28 -2.39 7.27
C LEU A 59 -0.05 -2.54 8.19
N PRO A 60 1.19 -2.24 7.75
CA PRO A 60 2.37 -2.26 8.61
C PRO A 60 2.34 -1.21 9.74
N LEU A 61 1.49 -0.19 9.67
CA LEU A 61 1.36 0.80 10.74
C LEU A 61 0.44 0.32 11.85
N ASP A 62 0.74 0.75 13.09
CA ASP A 62 -0.23 0.69 14.18
C ASP A 62 -1.51 1.44 13.78
N PRO A 63 -2.71 0.87 14.01
CA PRO A 63 -3.96 1.50 13.62
C PRO A 63 -4.16 2.90 14.19
N ASN A 64 -3.62 3.20 15.38
CA ASN A 64 -3.73 4.51 16.02
C ASN A 64 -2.84 5.57 15.36
N LEU A 65 -1.84 5.16 14.58
CA LEU A 65 -0.95 6.06 13.84
C LEU A 65 -1.46 6.35 12.42
N ARG A 66 -2.51 5.65 11.97
CA ARG A 66 -3.09 5.86 10.63
C ARG A 66 -3.90 7.15 10.61
N ASN A 67 -3.32 8.22 10.07
CA ASN A 67 -4.02 9.48 9.88
C ASN A 67 -4.80 9.48 8.54
N LEU A 68 -5.90 8.72 8.51
CA LEU A 68 -6.74 8.60 7.31
C LEU A 68 -7.42 9.95 6.98
N GLU A 69 -7.76 10.72 7.99
CA GLU A 69 -8.44 12.01 7.91
C GLU A 69 -7.59 13.05 7.18
N ALA A 70 -6.27 13.10 7.45
CA ALA A 70 -5.34 13.99 6.76
C ALA A 70 -5.01 13.54 5.32
N SER A 71 -5.35 12.31 4.96
CA SER A 71 -5.06 11.75 3.64
C SER A 71 -5.98 12.33 2.58
N ARG A 72 -5.45 13.20 1.71
CA ARG A 72 -6.24 13.92 0.69
C ARG A 72 -6.96 13.02 -0.31
N ASN A 73 -6.38 11.86 -0.62
CA ASN A 73 -6.87 10.95 -1.66
C ASN A 73 -6.97 9.55 -1.08
N LEU A 74 -8.16 9.01 -0.88
CA LEU A 74 -8.36 7.60 -0.52
C LEU A 74 -9.00 6.86 -1.70
N VAL A 75 -10.31 6.96 -1.86
CA VAL A 75 -11.12 6.25 -2.86
C VAL A 75 -11.70 7.21 -3.91
N TYR A 76 -12.15 8.40 -3.50
CA TYR A 76 -12.89 9.39 -4.27
C TYR A 76 -12.03 10.60 -4.68
N ALA A 77 -10.77 10.38 -5.06
CA ALA A 77 -9.80 11.45 -5.32
C ALA A 77 -10.31 12.53 -6.31
N ASP A 78 -11.04 12.13 -7.36
CA ASP A 78 -11.55 13.07 -8.38
C ASP A 78 -12.81 13.80 -7.93
N ALA A 79 -13.74 13.09 -7.28
CA ALA A 79 -14.98 13.70 -6.80
C ALA A 79 -14.69 14.74 -5.72
N LEU A 80 -13.83 14.41 -4.75
CA LEU A 80 -13.44 15.35 -3.69
C LEU A 80 -12.46 16.42 -4.15
N GLY A 81 -11.63 16.12 -5.16
CA GLY A 81 -10.73 17.10 -5.76
C GLY A 81 -11.47 18.17 -6.58
N ALA A 82 -12.54 17.78 -7.29
CA ALA A 82 -13.36 18.69 -8.07
C ALA A 82 -14.45 19.37 -7.23
N PHE A 83 -15.05 18.65 -6.27
CA PHE A 83 -16.17 19.09 -5.46
C PHE A 83 -16.00 18.63 -4.01
N PRO A 84 -15.31 19.40 -3.15
CA PRO A 84 -15.09 19.03 -1.76
C PRO A 84 -16.40 19.13 -0.96
N ASP A 85 -17.17 18.04 -0.95
CA ASP A 85 -18.36 17.88 -0.11
C ASP A 85 -17.97 17.15 1.21
N PRO A 86 -18.14 17.80 2.38
CA PRO A 86 -17.86 17.18 3.68
C PRO A 86 -18.61 15.86 3.90
N LYS A 87 -19.82 15.71 3.37
CA LYS A 87 -20.63 14.49 3.54
C LYS A 87 -20.02 13.33 2.76
N VAL A 88 -19.65 13.57 1.50
CA VAL A 88 -18.99 12.56 0.66
C VAL A 88 -17.64 12.15 1.26
N ARG A 89 -16.92 13.10 1.89
CA ARG A 89 -15.69 12.80 2.60
C ARG A 89 -15.92 11.91 3.83
N GLU A 90 -16.95 12.16 4.63
CA GLU A 90 -17.25 11.29 5.78
C GLU A 90 -17.67 9.88 5.33
N GLU A 91 -18.47 9.77 4.27
CA GLU A 91 -18.86 8.48 3.68
C GLU A 91 -17.64 7.71 3.16
N GLU A 92 -16.66 8.39 2.54
CA GLU A 92 -15.38 7.81 2.13
C GLU A 92 -14.58 7.29 3.33
N LEU A 93 -14.47 8.10 4.39
CA LEU A 93 -13.74 7.73 5.60
C LEU A 93 -14.38 6.54 6.29
N GLU A 94 -15.71 6.49 6.39
CA GLU A 94 -16.44 5.36 6.96
C GLU A 94 -16.17 4.08 6.16
N LEU A 95 -16.25 4.15 4.83
CA LEU A 95 -15.91 3.02 3.95
C LEU A 95 -14.49 2.52 4.21
N VAL A 96 -13.50 3.44 4.22
CA VAL A 96 -12.09 3.07 4.38
C VAL A 96 -11.82 2.51 5.77
N ARG A 97 -12.38 3.10 6.84
CA ARG A 97 -12.25 2.59 8.21
C ARG A 97 -12.81 1.17 8.31
N ASN A 98 -14.00 0.93 7.74
CA ASN A 98 -14.63 -0.38 7.74
C ASN A 98 -13.78 -1.43 7.02
N GLU A 99 -13.27 -1.11 5.83
CA GLU A 99 -12.42 -2.04 5.08
C GLU A 99 -11.05 -2.24 5.75
N CYS A 100 -10.45 -1.21 6.35
CA CYS A 100 -9.20 -1.35 7.09
C CYS A 100 -9.35 -2.29 8.28
N ALA A 101 -10.47 -2.23 9.00
CA ALA A 101 -10.77 -3.16 10.07
C ALA A 101 -10.87 -4.62 9.56
N GLN A 102 -11.41 -4.85 8.36
CA GLN A 102 -11.41 -6.17 7.74
C GLN A 102 -9.99 -6.62 7.38
N VAL A 103 -9.19 -5.73 6.77
CA VAL A 103 -7.80 -6.02 6.40
C VAL A 103 -6.95 -6.35 7.64
N ASP A 104 -7.10 -5.62 8.74
CA ASP A 104 -6.39 -5.89 10.00
C ASP A 104 -6.76 -7.25 10.62
N LYS A 105 -8.02 -7.66 10.48
CA LYS A 105 -8.53 -8.93 10.98
C LYS A 105 -7.94 -10.11 10.20
N GLU A 106 -7.91 -10.01 8.87
CA GLU A 106 -7.46 -11.07 7.96
C GLU A 106 -6.34 -10.65 6.99
N PRO A 107 -5.15 -10.18 7.45
CA PRO A 107 -4.09 -9.66 6.57
C PRO A 107 -3.72 -10.58 5.42
N ASN A 108 -3.45 -11.87 5.72
CA ASN A 108 -3.02 -12.87 4.73
C ASN A 108 -4.04 -13.09 3.61
N LYS A 109 -5.35 -12.98 3.92
CA LYS A 109 -6.42 -13.09 2.92
C LYS A 109 -6.27 -11.99 1.88
N PHE A 110 -6.06 -10.74 2.30
CA PHE A 110 -5.93 -9.61 1.38
C PHE A 110 -4.57 -9.58 0.67
N LEU A 111 -3.49 -9.93 1.36
CA LEU A 111 -2.17 -10.11 0.73
C LEU A 111 -2.26 -11.13 -0.42
N THR A 112 -2.97 -12.24 -0.21
CA THR A 112 -3.20 -13.27 -1.23
C THR A 112 -4.19 -12.83 -2.31
N GLN A 113 -5.34 -12.26 -1.92
CA GLN A 113 -6.39 -11.79 -2.83
C GLN A 113 -5.83 -10.79 -3.86
N TYR A 114 -4.93 -9.91 -3.43
CA TYR A 114 -4.30 -8.95 -4.31
C TYR A 114 -2.97 -9.42 -4.87
N GLY A 115 -2.54 -10.65 -4.58
CA GLY A 115 -1.34 -11.26 -5.15
C GLY A 115 -0.06 -10.49 -4.82
N ILE A 116 0.09 -10.00 -3.59
CA ILE A 116 1.32 -9.35 -3.15
C ILE A 116 2.42 -10.40 -3.07
N ASP A 117 3.56 -10.10 -3.68
CA ASP A 117 4.74 -10.97 -3.72
C ASP A 117 5.89 -10.36 -2.90
N LEU A 118 5.97 -9.03 -2.87
CA LEU A 118 7.07 -8.28 -2.27
C LEU A 118 6.56 -7.14 -1.39
N VAL A 119 7.34 -6.81 -0.36
CA VAL A 119 7.20 -5.60 0.44
C VAL A 119 8.47 -4.78 0.27
N VAL A 120 8.32 -3.51 -0.10
CA VAL A 120 9.40 -2.53 -0.07
C VAL A 120 9.12 -1.56 1.06
N TRP A 121 10.11 -1.31 1.90
CA TRP A 121 9.99 -0.45 3.06
C TRP A 121 11.01 0.68 2.99
N ASP A 122 10.53 1.92 2.99
CA ASP A 122 11.33 3.11 3.33
C ASP A 122 11.49 3.21 4.86
N GLU A 123 12.59 2.68 5.38
CA GLU A 123 12.88 2.64 6.82
C GLU A 123 13.13 4.05 7.40
N LYS A 124 13.48 5.03 6.56
CA LYS A 124 13.72 6.41 7.01
C LYS A 124 12.43 7.20 7.11
N SER A 125 11.55 7.08 6.10
CA SER A 125 10.30 7.83 6.06
C SER A 125 9.19 7.19 6.88
N ASN A 126 9.26 5.87 7.11
CA ASN A 126 8.27 5.13 7.89
C ASN A 126 8.94 4.23 8.95
N PRO A 127 9.73 4.77 9.89
CA PRO A 127 10.43 3.99 10.92
C PRO A 127 9.48 3.21 11.84
N GLU A 128 8.22 3.60 11.92
CA GLU A 128 7.17 3.00 12.75
C GLU A 128 6.50 1.76 12.12
N TRP A 129 6.87 1.37 10.90
CA TRP A 129 6.36 0.16 10.28
C TRP A 129 6.77 -1.10 11.04
N ASP A 130 5.77 -1.94 11.34
CA ASP A 130 5.96 -3.28 11.89
C ASP A 130 5.48 -4.32 10.87
N LEU A 131 6.44 -4.95 10.18
CA LEU A 131 6.15 -5.98 9.19
C LEU A 131 5.51 -7.24 9.79
N ASN A 132 5.58 -7.46 11.11
CA ASN A 132 4.88 -8.59 11.75
C ASN A 132 3.35 -8.45 11.64
N ARG A 133 2.84 -7.22 11.45
CA ARG A 133 1.41 -6.96 11.23
C ARG A 133 0.88 -7.54 9.93
N LEU A 134 1.76 -7.84 8.97
CA LEU A 134 1.39 -8.56 7.76
C LEU A 134 0.95 -9.99 8.04
N LYS A 135 1.29 -10.56 9.21
CA LYS A 135 0.98 -11.94 9.63
C LYS A 135 1.42 -13.00 8.61
N SER A 136 2.42 -12.68 7.79
CA SER A 136 3.01 -13.53 6.76
C SER A 136 4.48 -13.77 7.06
N GLU A 137 5.00 -14.92 6.62
CA GLU A 137 6.44 -15.15 6.65
C GLU A 137 7.15 -14.31 5.59
N LEU A 138 8.20 -13.61 6.00
CA LEU A 138 8.97 -12.72 5.14
C LEU A 138 10.42 -13.18 5.05
N GLN A 139 10.97 -13.10 3.85
CA GLN A 139 12.40 -13.29 3.60
C GLN A 139 13.00 -11.97 3.15
N ILE A 140 14.00 -11.48 3.89
CA ILE A 140 14.75 -10.30 3.45
C ILE A 140 15.51 -10.64 2.15
N MET A 141 15.37 -9.79 1.14
CA MET A 141 16.09 -9.89 -0.12
C MET A 141 17.28 -8.95 -0.13
N GLU A 142 17.04 -7.70 0.27
CA GLU A 142 18.04 -6.65 0.31
C GLU A 142 17.72 -5.66 1.43
N ARG A 143 18.76 -5.06 2.00
CA ARG A 143 18.64 -3.94 2.93
C ARG A 143 19.85 -3.02 2.80
N GLY A 144 19.61 -1.73 2.61
CA GLY A 144 20.67 -0.75 2.42
C GLY A 144 20.13 0.67 2.28
N GLU A 145 20.96 1.65 2.63
CA GLU A 145 20.68 3.09 2.44
C GLU A 145 19.35 3.64 3.00
N GLY A 146 18.74 2.93 3.98
CA GLY A 146 17.44 3.28 4.56
C GLY A 146 16.24 2.60 3.91
N TRP A 147 16.47 1.57 3.10
CA TRP A 147 15.43 0.79 2.44
C TRP A 147 15.62 -0.69 2.69
N SER A 148 14.52 -1.44 2.66
CA SER A 148 14.58 -2.90 2.58
C SER A 148 13.51 -3.49 1.65
N ALA A 149 13.87 -4.58 0.98
CA ALA A 149 12.97 -5.39 0.17
C ALA A 149 12.81 -6.77 0.82
N TRP A 150 11.56 -7.22 0.90
CA TRP A 150 11.17 -8.48 1.53
C TRP A 150 10.27 -9.26 0.59
N ARG A 151 10.49 -10.57 0.50
CA ARG A 151 9.62 -11.49 -0.23
C ARG A 151 8.66 -12.18 0.72
N LEU A 152 7.38 -12.26 0.34
CA LEU A 152 6.42 -13.10 1.05
C LEU A 152 6.71 -14.57 0.71
N LYS A 153 6.86 -15.41 1.74
CA LYS A 153 6.88 -16.87 1.56
C LYS A 153 5.43 -17.36 1.47
N ARG A 154 5.15 -18.20 0.48
CA ARG A 154 3.86 -18.86 0.28
C ARG A 154 4.00 -20.35 0.56
#